data_AF-A0A9D2LZD6-F1
#
_entry.id   AF-A0A9D2LZD6-F1
#
_cell.length_a   1.000
_cell.length_b   1.000
_cell.length_c   1.000
_cell.angle_alpha   90.00
_cell.angle_beta   90.00
_cell.angle_gamma   90.00
#
_symmetry.space_group_name_H-M   'P 1'
#
loop_
_entity.id
_entity.type
_entity.pdbx_description
1 polymer ?
#
loop_
_entity_poly.entity_id
_entity_poly.type
_entity_poly.pdbx_seq_one_letter_code
_entity_poly.pdbx_strand_id
1 'polypeptide(L)'
;MHTIKKLKRTIVFILKLALFASLFGIFFGIFGINNPWLFNLSRTTGVTMVTFVVLGIALMQVYGGYAIGTQKSRPIVHSMALATIITDLVTHLQLSIMNTSEKNNAHFVYETPERLLLVILLQLVVIVFFAYFGNYIYFSLEPPEKCCVISSSRQSLGNIIP
;
A
#
# COMPACT_ATOMS: atom_id res chain seq x y z
N MET A 1 15.88 4.84 -26.88
CA MET A 1 15.10 5.58 -25.85
C MET A 1 13.75 4.94 -25.48
N HIS A 2 13.00 4.31 -26.39
CA HIS A 2 11.66 3.76 -26.07
C HIS A 2 11.69 2.54 -25.12
N THR A 3 12.69 1.66 -25.24
CA THR A 3 12.83 0.45 -24.41
C THR A 3 13.18 0.76 -22.95
N ILE A 4 13.98 1.80 -22.70
CA ILE A 4 14.37 2.25 -21.34
C ILE A 4 13.15 2.77 -20.57
N LYS A 5 12.27 3.53 -21.23
CA LYS A 5 11.00 4.00 -20.65
C LYS A 5 10.04 2.86 -20.31
N LYS A 6 9.98 1.83 -21.17
CA LYS A 6 9.19 0.61 -20.90
C LYS A 6 9.74 -0.17 -19.71
N LEU A 7 11.07 -0.37 -19.64
CA LEU A 7 11.73 -1.05 -18.53
C LEU A 7 11.43 -0.37 -17.19
N LYS A 8 11.53 0.97 -17.13
CA LYS A 8 11.18 1.79 -15.97
C LYS A 8 9.74 1.58 -15.50
N ARG A 9 8.78 1.65 -16.44
CA ARG A 9 7.37 1.43 -16.12
C ARG A 9 7.13 0.02 -15.58
N THR A 10 7.81 -0.98 -16.13
CA THR A 10 7.75 -2.36 -15.65
C THR A 10 8.32 -2.51 -14.24
N ILE A 11 9.47 -1.90 -13.93
CA ILE A 11 10.07 -1.96 -12.60
C ILE A 11 9.16 -1.32 -11.54
N VAL A 12 8.62 -0.13 -11.82
CA VAL A 12 7.67 0.55 -10.90
C VAL A 12 6.40 -0.29 -10.72
N PHE A 13 5.92 -0.93 -11.78
CA PHE A 13 4.77 -1.84 -11.70
C PHE A 13 5.07 -3.07 -10.83
N ILE A 14 6.24 -3.70 -10.98
CA ILE A 14 6.68 -4.83 -10.15
C ILE A 14 6.79 -4.41 -8.69
N LEU A 15 7.38 -3.24 -8.41
CA LEU A 15 7.47 -2.71 -7.04
C LEU A 15 6.09 -2.44 -6.43
N LYS A 16 5.14 -1.90 -7.21
CA LYS A 16 3.75 -1.70 -6.77
C LYS A 16 3.07 -3.03 -6.46
N LEU A 17 3.26 -4.03 -7.32
CA LEU A 17 2.68 -5.36 -7.14
C LEU A 17 3.30 -6.07 -5.94
N ALA A 18 4.61 -5.97 -5.74
CA ALA A 18 5.30 -6.53 -4.58
C ALA A 18 4.83 -5.88 -3.28
N LEU A 19 4.73 -4.55 -3.23
CA LEU A 19 4.18 -3.83 -2.08
C LEU A 19 2.75 -4.32 -1.77
N PHE A 20 1.89 -4.39 -2.79
CA PHE A 20 0.51 -4.83 -2.62
C PHE A 20 0.44 -6.28 -2.11
N ALA A 21 1.26 -7.19 -2.66
CA ALA A 21 1.33 -8.57 -2.21
C ALA A 21 1.85 -8.68 -0.75
N SER A 22 2.81 -7.85 -0.35
CA SER A 22 3.29 -7.79 1.04
C SER A 22 2.21 -7.31 2.00
N LEU A 23 1.45 -6.25 1.65
CA LEU A 23 0.34 -5.75 2.46
C LEU A 23 -0.76 -6.80 2.63
N PHE A 24 -1.12 -7.47 1.53
CA PHE A 24 -2.06 -8.58 1.53
C PHE A 24 -1.56 -9.74 2.42
N GLY A 25 -0.30 -10.14 2.27
CA GLY A 25 0.30 -11.22 3.05
C GLY A 25 0.35 -10.92 4.54
N ILE A 26 0.61 -9.68 4.94
CA ILE A 26 0.59 -9.25 6.35
C ILE A 26 -0.83 -9.34 6.93
N PHE A 27 -1.82 -8.81 6.21
CA PHE A 27 -3.22 -8.85 6.66
C PHE A 27 -3.71 -10.30 6.77
N PHE A 28 -3.66 -11.07 5.69
CA PHE A 28 -4.15 -12.45 5.67
C PHE A 28 -3.30 -13.40 6.52
N GLY A 29 -1.99 -13.17 6.65
CA GLY A 29 -1.12 -13.98 7.49
C GLY A 29 -1.41 -13.82 8.97
N ILE A 30 -1.51 -12.58 9.47
CA ILE A 30 -1.76 -12.32 10.90
C ILE A 30 -3.19 -12.74 11.28
N PHE A 31 -4.19 -12.43 10.44
CA PHE A 31 -5.56 -12.88 10.71
C PHE A 31 -5.75 -14.39 10.48
N GLY A 32 -4.99 -14.99 9.57
CA GLY A 32 -5.05 -16.43 9.27
C GLY A 32 -4.47 -17.32 10.37
N ILE A 33 -3.48 -16.85 11.14
CA ILE A 33 -2.90 -17.62 12.27
C ILE A 33 -3.99 -17.96 13.29
N ASN A 34 -4.89 -17.02 13.55
CA ASN A 34 -5.92 -17.19 14.57
C ASN A 34 -7.19 -17.87 14.06
N ASN A 35 -7.44 -17.73 12.77
CA ASN A 35 -8.62 -18.23 12.10
C ASN A 35 -8.17 -19.20 11.01
N PRO A 36 -7.84 -20.47 11.33
CA PRO A 36 -7.33 -21.43 10.34
C PRO A 36 -8.29 -21.70 9.18
N TRP A 37 -9.58 -21.35 9.31
CA TRP A 37 -10.54 -21.36 8.21
C TRP A 37 -10.28 -20.29 7.13
N LEU A 38 -9.48 -19.26 7.40
CA LEU A 38 -9.00 -18.32 6.38
C LEU A 38 -8.02 -18.98 5.40
N PHE A 39 -7.28 -19.99 5.84
CA PHE A 39 -6.40 -20.76 4.94
C PHE A 39 -7.16 -21.83 4.16
N ASN A 40 -8.32 -22.26 4.67
CA ASN A 40 -9.25 -23.08 3.90
C ASN A 40 -10.03 -22.17 2.94
N LEU A 41 -10.02 -22.51 1.66
CA LEU A 41 -10.63 -21.72 0.59
C LEU A 41 -12.17 -21.80 0.69
N SER A 42 -12.72 -21.05 1.64
CA SER A 42 -14.14 -21.00 1.95
C SER A 42 -14.78 -19.76 1.32
N ARG A 43 -16.12 -19.75 1.24
CA ARG A 43 -16.87 -18.59 0.73
C ARG A 43 -16.51 -17.30 1.47
N THR A 44 -16.18 -17.38 2.76
CA THR A 44 -15.83 -16.20 3.57
C THR A 44 -14.45 -15.66 3.22
N THR A 45 -13.46 -16.55 3.08
CA THR A 45 -12.11 -16.24 2.62
C THR A 45 -12.12 -15.63 1.22
N GLY A 46 -12.85 -16.23 0.28
CA GLY A 46 -12.90 -15.75 -1.09
C GLY A 46 -13.44 -14.32 -1.19
N VAL A 47 -14.53 -14.01 -0.49
CA VAL A 47 -15.13 -12.67 -0.52
C VAL A 47 -14.22 -11.65 0.19
N THR A 48 -13.58 -12.00 1.32
CA THR A 48 -12.65 -11.09 2.00
C THR A 48 -11.39 -10.80 1.16
N MET A 49 -10.83 -11.80 0.48
CA MET A 49 -9.72 -11.62 -0.47
C MET A 49 -10.11 -10.70 -1.62
N VAL A 50 -11.26 -10.92 -2.24
CA VAL A 50 -11.74 -10.08 -3.35
C VAL A 50 -11.98 -8.65 -2.88
N THR A 51 -12.62 -8.45 -1.72
CA THR A 51 -12.81 -7.10 -1.18
C THR A 51 -11.48 -6.39 -0.96
N PHE A 52 -10.51 -7.06 -0.32
CA PHE A 52 -9.19 -6.47 -0.09
C PHE A 52 -8.52 -6.05 -1.42
N VAL A 53 -8.59 -6.90 -2.44
CA VAL A 53 -8.00 -6.61 -3.76
C VAL A 53 -8.70 -5.45 -4.45
N VAL A 54 -10.02 -5.51 -4.57
CA VAL A 54 -10.80 -4.49 -5.28
C VAL A 54 -10.72 -3.14 -4.56
N LEU A 55 -10.93 -3.14 -3.24
CA LEU A 55 -10.89 -1.92 -2.44
C LEU A 55 -9.48 -1.34 -2.36
N GLY A 56 -8.47 -2.18 -2.14
CA GLY A 56 -7.07 -1.75 -2.11
C GLY A 56 -6.64 -1.11 -3.43
N ILE A 57 -7.02 -1.70 -4.58
CA ILE A 57 -6.77 -1.10 -5.89
C ILE A 57 -7.52 0.23 -6.04
N ALA A 58 -8.80 0.28 -5.68
CA ALA A 58 -9.61 1.49 -5.79
C ALA A 58 -9.05 2.65 -4.95
N LEU A 59 -8.74 2.42 -3.68
CA LEU A 59 -8.21 3.44 -2.79
C LEU A 59 -6.80 3.87 -3.20
N MET A 60 -5.97 2.96 -3.69
CA MET A 60 -4.69 3.34 -4.29
C MET A 60 -4.87 4.26 -5.51
N GLN A 61 -5.95 4.14 -6.30
CA GLN A 61 -6.21 5.07 -7.41
C GLN A 61 -6.69 6.44 -6.89
N VAL A 62 -7.56 6.45 -5.87
CA VAL A 62 -8.12 7.68 -5.29
C VAL A 62 -7.07 8.52 -4.58
N TYR A 63 -6.19 7.92 -3.78
CA TYR A 63 -5.20 8.65 -2.97
C TYR A 63 -3.91 9.01 -3.74
N GLY A 64 -3.85 8.78 -5.05
CA GLY A 64 -2.73 9.19 -5.90
C GLY A 64 -1.67 8.10 -6.16
N GLY A 65 -1.85 6.93 -5.57
CA GLY A 65 -1.15 5.69 -5.91
C GLY A 65 0.36 5.70 -5.66
N TYR A 66 0.99 4.61 -6.10
CA TYR A 66 2.42 4.38 -5.92
C TYR A 66 3.23 5.02 -7.05
N ALA A 67 3.28 6.35 -7.06
CA ALA A 67 3.95 7.14 -8.09
C ALA A 67 5.44 7.40 -7.76
N ILE A 68 6.25 6.34 -7.72
CA ILE A 68 7.70 6.45 -7.52
C ILE A 68 8.33 7.30 -8.64
N GLY A 69 9.09 8.31 -8.25
CA GLY A 69 9.96 9.07 -9.15
C GLY A 69 9.37 10.34 -9.75
N THR A 70 8.07 10.59 -9.55
CA THR A 70 7.42 11.88 -9.87
C THR A 70 7.15 12.71 -8.62
N GLN A 71 6.94 12.05 -7.47
CA GLN A 71 6.70 12.69 -6.18
C GLN A 71 7.80 12.33 -5.18
N LYS A 72 8.02 13.21 -4.18
CA LYS A 72 8.92 12.88 -3.06
C LYS A 72 8.40 11.63 -2.32
N SER A 73 9.29 10.86 -1.69
CA SER A 73 8.92 9.63 -0.98
C SER A 73 7.93 9.86 0.17
N ARG A 74 8.00 11.00 0.86
CA ARG A 74 7.10 11.35 1.98
C ARG A 74 5.61 11.40 1.61
N PRO A 75 5.17 12.18 0.60
CA PRO A 75 3.75 12.18 0.21
C PRO A 75 3.26 10.81 -0.28
N ILE A 76 4.10 10.02 -0.95
CA ILE A 76 3.76 8.65 -1.37
C ILE A 76 3.45 7.78 -0.14
N VAL A 77 4.27 7.86 0.92
CA VAL A 77 4.03 7.12 2.16
C VAL A 77 2.71 7.53 2.80
N HIS A 78 2.40 8.82 2.88
CA HIS A 78 1.14 9.30 3.48
C HIS A 78 -0.09 8.82 2.71
N SER A 79 -0.09 8.97 1.38
CA SER A 79 -1.20 8.49 0.53
C SER A 79 -1.39 6.98 0.62
N MET A 80 -0.31 6.21 0.57
CA MET A 80 -0.36 4.75 0.65
C MET A 80 -0.82 4.28 2.04
N ALA A 81 -0.30 4.89 3.10
CA ALA A 81 -0.71 4.60 4.47
C ALA A 81 -2.22 4.82 4.68
N LEU A 82 -2.75 5.96 4.22
CA LEU A 82 -4.18 6.26 4.32
C LEU A 82 -5.03 5.25 3.54
N ALA A 83 -4.63 4.94 2.30
CA ALA A 83 -5.33 3.96 1.47
C ALA A 83 -5.35 2.57 2.14
N THR A 84 -4.22 2.15 2.71
CA THR A 84 -4.09 0.85 3.38
C THR A 84 -4.91 0.80 4.67
N ILE A 85 -4.83 1.81 5.53
CA ILE A 85 -5.59 1.86 6.79
C ILE A 85 -7.10 1.75 6.51
N ILE A 86 -7.61 2.48 5.52
CA ILE A 86 -9.03 2.43 5.17
C ILE A 86 -9.40 1.06 4.60
N THR A 87 -8.54 0.48 3.74
CA THR A 87 -8.75 -0.87 3.21
C THR A 87 -8.86 -1.88 4.36
N ASP A 88 -7.92 -1.85 5.30
CA ASP A 88 -7.83 -2.74 6.44
C ASP A 88 -9.00 -2.61 7.41
N LEU A 89 -9.47 -1.38 7.65
CA LEU A 89 -10.66 -1.14 8.48
C LEU A 89 -11.91 -1.79 7.88
N VAL A 90 -12.11 -1.61 6.57
CA VAL A 90 -13.29 -2.17 5.87
C VAL A 90 -13.19 -3.69 5.79
N THR A 91 -12.02 -4.24 5.47
CA THR A 91 -11.84 -5.70 5.36
C THR A 91 -11.90 -6.39 6.71
N HIS A 92 -11.39 -5.78 7.78
CA HIS A 92 -11.55 -6.27 9.15
C HIS A 92 -13.01 -6.26 9.59
N LEU A 93 -13.73 -5.17 9.32
CA LEU A 93 -15.14 -5.06 9.65
C LEU A 93 -15.95 -6.13 8.90
N GLN A 94 -15.67 -6.32 7.60
CA GLN A 94 -16.29 -7.40 6.84
C GLN A 94 -15.97 -8.79 7.44
N LEU A 95 -14.72 -9.04 7.81
CA LEU A 95 -14.31 -10.30 8.40
C LEU A 95 -15.02 -10.58 9.73
N SER A 96 -15.16 -9.55 10.56
CA SER A 96 -15.88 -9.60 11.84
C SER A 96 -17.37 -9.92 11.64
N ILE A 97 -18.03 -9.30 10.65
CA ILE A 97 -19.43 -9.59 10.29
C ILE A 97 -19.58 -11.04 9.81
N MET A 98 -18.66 -11.51 8.97
CA MET A 98 -18.74 -12.87 8.40
C MET A 98 -18.41 -13.95 9.42
N ASN A 99 -17.64 -13.64 10.47
CA ASN A 99 -17.34 -14.55 11.57
C ASN A 99 -18.45 -14.57 12.65
N THR A 100 -19.35 -13.58 12.67
CA THR A 100 -20.63 -13.67 13.41
C THR A 100 -21.56 -14.66 12.71
N SER A 101 -21.44 -15.93 13.06
CA SER A 101 -22.35 -17.01 12.64
C SER A 101 -22.65 -17.92 13.82
N GLU A 102 -23.87 -18.47 13.86
CA GLU A 102 -24.48 -19.23 14.97
C GLU A 102 -23.62 -20.35 15.57
N LYS A 103 -22.59 -20.82 14.84
CA LYS A 103 -21.70 -21.90 15.25
C LYS A 103 -20.50 -21.48 16.10
N ASN A 104 -20.15 -20.19 16.20
CA ASN A 104 -18.95 -19.77 16.92
C ASN A 104 -19.13 -18.59 17.88
N ASN A 105 -20.14 -17.71 17.71
CA ASN A 105 -20.59 -16.71 18.71
C ASN A 105 -21.94 -16.09 18.29
N ALA A 106 -22.93 -16.06 19.20
CA ALA A 106 -24.29 -15.55 18.91
C ALA A 106 -24.40 -14.01 18.86
N HIS A 107 -23.32 -13.28 19.18
CA HIS A 107 -23.28 -11.82 19.20
C HIS A 107 -22.10 -11.27 18.40
N PHE A 108 -22.26 -10.07 17.85
CA PHE A 108 -21.21 -9.29 17.20
C PHE A 108 -20.10 -8.96 18.21
N VAL A 109 -19.04 -9.77 18.22
CA VAL A 109 -17.84 -9.51 19.01
C VAL A 109 -16.81 -8.92 18.08
N TYR A 110 -16.35 -7.71 18.40
CA TYR A 110 -15.24 -7.08 17.69
C TYR A 110 -13.98 -7.93 17.97
N GLU A 111 -13.62 -8.78 17.02
CA GLU A 111 -12.60 -9.78 17.23
C GLU A 111 -11.21 -9.11 17.25
N THR A 112 -10.67 -8.95 18.46
CA THR A 112 -9.30 -8.50 18.76
C THR A 112 -8.86 -7.23 17.99
N PRO A 113 -9.41 -6.03 18.32
CA PRO A 113 -8.97 -4.76 17.71
C PRO A 113 -7.47 -4.48 17.93
N GLU A 114 -6.87 -5.08 18.96
CA GLU A 114 -5.43 -5.06 19.23
C GLU A 114 -4.58 -5.59 18.06
N ARG A 115 -5.07 -6.60 17.32
CA ARG A 115 -4.32 -7.18 16.19
C ARG A 115 -4.40 -6.34 14.94
N LEU A 116 -5.53 -5.67 14.70
CA LEU A 116 -5.65 -4.71 13.62
C LEU A 116 -4.61 -3.58 13.79
N LEU A 117 -4.40 -3.12 15.02
CA LEU A 117 -3.38 -2.11 15.31
C LEU A 117 -1.97 -2.63 14.99
N LEU A 118 -1.66 -3.88 15.35
CA LEU A 118 -0.39 -4.53 15.01
C LEU A 118 -0.20 -4.65 13.48
N VAL A 119 -1.23 -5.08 12.76
CA VAL A 119 -1.24 -5.18 11.29
C VAL A 119 -0.96 -3.81 10.65
N ILE A 120 -1.68 -2.77 11.07
CA ILE A 120 -1.48 -1.40 10.57
C ILE A 120 -0.04 -0.93 10.83
N LEU A 121 0.50 -1.17 12.03
CA LEU A 121 1.86 -0.78 12.38
C LEU A 121 2.88 -1.51 11.50
N LEU A 122 2.72 -2.82 11.30
CA LEU A 122 3.61 -3.61 10.45
C LEU A 122 3.52 -3.19 8.97
N GLN A 123 2.31 -2.94 8.47
CA GLN A 123 2.10 -2.44 7.13
C GLN A 123 2.70 -1.04 6.92
N LEU A 124 2.61 -0.14 7.90
CA LEU A 124 3.28 1.17 7.85
C LEU A 124 4.79 1.02 7.71
N VAL A 125 5.41 0.12 8.49
CA VAL A 125 6.85 -0.16 8.37
C VAL A 125 7.19 -0.66 6.96
N VAL A 126 6.38 -1.56 6.41
CA VAL A 126 6.58 -2.08 5.04
C VAL A 126 6.40 -0.99 3.99
N ILE A 127 5.37 -0.14 4.09
CA ILE A 127 5.15 0.98 3.16
C ILE A 127 6.34 1.93 3.18
N VAL A 128 6.84 2.27 4.36
CA VAL A 128 8.02 3.13 4.53
C VAL A 128 9.24 2.48 3.88
N PHE A 129 9.50 1.21 4.18
CA PHE A 129 10.62 0.45 3.61
C PHE A 129 10.55 0.43 2.08
N PHE A 130 9.40 0.05 1.50
CA PHE A 130 9.22 -0.02 0.05
C PHE A 130 9.31 1.36 -0.61
N ALA A 131 8.80 2.42 0.02
CA ALA A 131 8.88 3.77 -0.53
C ALA A 131 10.34 4.26 -0.62
N TYR A 132 11.16 4.01 0.40
CA TYR A 132 12.59 4.33 0.37
C TYR A 132 13.36 3.43 -0.59
N PHE A 133 13.08 2.13 -0.57
CA PHE A 133 13.72 1.14 -1.45
C PHE A 133 13.40 1.39 -2.93
N GLY A 134 12.14 1.66 -3.25
CA GLY A 134 11.70 2.00 -4.60
C GLY A 134 12.33 3.29 -5.10
N ASN A 135 12.51 4.28 -4.22
CA ASN A 135 13.21 5.51 -4.54
C ASN A 135 14.71 5.26 -4.81
N TYR A 136 15.35 4.41 -4.01
CA TYR A 136 16.74 3.99 -4.22
C TYR A 136 16.94 3.29 -5.58
N ILE A 137 16.07 2.32 -5.92
CA ILE A 137 16.10 1.66 -7.23
C ILE A 137 15.90 2.67 -8.35
N TYR A 138 14.98 3.62 -8.19
CA TYR A 138 14.70 4.63 -9.19
C TYR A 138 15.91 5.54 -9.44
N PHE A 139 16.53 6.08 -8.38
CA PHE A 139 17.72 6.93 -8.50
C PHE A 139 18.97 6.18 -8.97
N SER A 140 19.04 4.86 -8.77
CA SER A 140 20.11 4.05 -9.34
C SER A 140 19.99 3.87 -10.85
N LEU A 141 18.78 3.93 -11.40
CA LEU A 141 18.51 3.81 -12.84
C LEU A 141 18.61 5.15 -13.57
N GLU A 142 18.24 6.23 -12.89
CA GLU A 142 18.27 7.60 -13.40
C GLU A 142 19.06 8.46 -12.41
N PRO A 143 20.40 8.60 -12.57
CA PRO A 143 21.16 9.52 -11.74
C PRO A 143 20.56 10.92 -11.90
N PRO A 144 20.41 11.70 -10.81
CA PRO A 144 19.77 12.99 -10.86
C PRO A 144 20.46 13.88 -11.89
N GLU A 145 19.70 14.37 -12.87
CA GLU A 145 20.23 15.34 -13.83
C GLU A 145 20.72 16.57 -13.06
N LYS A 146 22.01 16.87 -13.19
CA LYS A 146 22.62 18.06 -12.58
C LYS A 146 22.15 19.29 -13.37
N CYS A 147 20.95 19.77 -13.09
CA CYS A 147 20.44 21.00 -13.69
C CYS A 147 21.06 22.22 -12.99
N CYS A 148 21.92 22.93 -13.71
CA CYS A 148 22.38 24.26 -13.31
C CYS A 148 21.33 25.28 -13.74
N VAL A 149 20.53 25.79 -12.79
CA VAL A 149 19.56 26.84 -13.07
C VAL A 149 20.25 28.20 -12.93
N ILE A 150 20.49 28.87 -14.05
CA ILE A 150 21.03 30.23 -14.07
C ILE A 150 19.83 31.20 -14.10
N SER A 151 19.66 31.98 -13.04
CA SER A 151 18.64 33.03 -12.96
C SER A 151 19.30 34.39 -12.75
N SER A 152 18.72 35.43 -13.35
CA SER A 152 19.23 36.81 -13.26
C SER A 152 18.95 37.48 -11.90
N SER A 153 18.03 36.93 -11.09
CA SER A 153 17.71 37.46 -9.76
C SER A 153 17.22 36.36 -8.80
N ARG A 154 17.49 36.52 -7.50
CA ARG A 154 17.06 35.56 -6.47
C ARG A 154 15.54 35.40 -6.39
N GLN A 155 14.77 36.42 -6.77
CA GLN A 155 13.30 36.36 -6.83
C GLN A 155 12.78 35.53 -8.01
N SER A 156 13.47 35.54 -9.15
CA SER A 156 13.08 34.72 -10.31
C SER A 156 13.40 33.23 -10.09
N LEU A 157 14.47 32.90 -9.35
CA LEU A 157 14.84 31.52 -9.03
C LEU A 157 13.78 30.80 -8.17
N GLY A 158 13.13 31.51 -7.25
CA GLY A 158 12.06 30.96 -6.39
C GLY A 158 10.77 30.62 -7.12
N ASN A 159 10.59 31.09 -8.36
CA ASN A 159 9.41 30.79 -9.19
C ASN A 159 9.63 29.60 -10.15
N ILE A 160 10.89 29.15 -10.30
CA ILE A 160 11.28 28.10 -11.25
C ILE A 160 11.43 26.75 -10.54
N ILE A 161 11.68 26.76 -9.23
CA ILE A 161 11.88 25.55 -8.41
C ILE A 161 10.77 25.52 -7.35
N PRO A 162 9.82 24.57 -7.41
CA PRO A 162 8.79 24.40 -6.39
C PRO A 162 9.33 23.88 -5.05
#